data_AF-A0A842MZE4-F1
#
_entry.id   AF-A0A842MZE4-F1
#
_cell.length_a   1.000
_cell.length_b   1.000
_cell.length_c   1.000
_cell.angle_alpha   90.00
_cell.angle_beta   90.00
_cell.angle_gamma   90.00
#
_symmetry.space_group_name_H-M   'P 1'
#
loop_
_entity.id
_entity.type
_entity.pdbx_description
1 polymer ?
#
loop_
_entity_poly.entity_id
_entity_poly.type
_entity_poly.pdbx_seq_one_letter_code
_entity_poly.pdbx_strand_id
1 'polypeptide(L)'
;MDDNFRNQCIEKISLKIIDEKISVDEPSSETIEYLQKFAISLGIDISNTDEVVNESFLYIAMKNAKDVDPLTKGDEFGAGFS
;
A
#
# COMPACT_ATOMS: atom_id res chain seq x y z
N MET A 1 3.03 -8.24 -17.79
CA MET A 1 3.69 -8.86 -16.63
C MET A 1 2.84 -10.05 -16.20
N ASP A 2 3.45 -11.13 -15.71
CA ASP A 2 2.70 -12.28 -15.18
C ASP A 2 2.14 -12.01 -13.77
N ASP A 3 0.93 -12.49 -13.48
CA ASP A 3 0.22 -12.21 -12.23
C ASP A 3 0.95 -12.75 -10.99
N ASN A 4 1.60 -13.92 -11.08
CA ASN A 4 2.32 -14.47 -9.94
C ASN A 4 3.54 -13.61 -9.61
N PHE A 5 4.30 -13.20 -10.62
CA PHE A 5 5.42 -12.28 -10.43
C PHE A 5 4.95 -10.93 -9.87
N ARG A 6 3.84 -10.39 -10.38
CA ARG A 6 3.23 -9.16 -9.89
C ARG A 6 2.88 -9.25 -8.41
N ASN A 7 2.19 -10.32 -8.01
CA ASN A 7 1.82 -10.56 -6.61
C ASN A 7 3.04 -10.64 -5.69
N GLN A 8 4.11 -11.31 -6.12
CA GLN A 8 5.37 -11.38 -5.36
C GLN A 8 6.02 -9.99 -5.20
N CYS A 9 5.98 -9.16 -6.23
CA CYS A 9 6.49 -7.79 -6.16
C CYS A 9 5.68 -6.92 -5.22
N ILE A 10 4.34 -7.00 -5.29
CA ILE A 10 3.43 -6.30 -4.37
C ILE A 10 3.79 -6.65 -2.93
N GLU A 11 3.92 -7.95 -2.61
CA GLU A 11 4.29 -8.38 -1.26
C GLU A 11 5.64 -7.83 -0.80
N LYS A 12 6.66 -7.85 -1.66
CA LYS A 12 8.00 -7.31 -1.34
C LYS A 12 7.99 -5.80 -1.10
N ILE A 13 7.26 -5.05 -1.93
CA ILE A 13 7.15 -3.60 -1.78
C ILE A 13 6.37 -3.27 -0.51
N SER A 14 5.26 -3.97 -0.26
CA SER A 14 4.49 -3.80 0.98
C SER A 14 5.31 -4.09 2.23
N LEU A 15 6.13 -5.15 2.23
CA LEU A 15 7.06 -5.42 3.33
C LEU A 15 8.04 -4.27 3.53
N LYS A 16 8.62 -3.72 2.44
CA LYS A 16 9.55 -2.60 2.53
C LYS A 16 8.90 -1.34 3.12
N ILE A 17 7.65 -1.05 2.74
CA ILE A 17 6.86 0.06 3.31
C ILE A 17 6.71 -0.12 4.83
N ILE A 18 6.35 -1.33 5.28
CA ILE A 18 6.15 -1.64 6.70
C ILE A 18 7.49 -1.58 7.47
N ASP A 19 8.52 -2.23 6.97
CA ASP A 19 9.84 -2.34 7.62
C ASP A 19 10.51 -0.96 7.77
N GLU A 20 10.36 -0.09 6.78
CA GLU A 20 10.90 1.27 6.79
C GLU A 20 9.95 2.30 7.42
N LYS A 21 8.78 1.86 7.91
CA LYS A 21 7.75 2.71 8.54
C LYS A 21 7.32 3.88 7.65
N ILE A 22 7.21 3.62 6.35
CA ILE A 22 6.72 4.59 5.38
C ILE A 22 5.23 4.84 5.63
N SER A 23 4.82 6.11 5.65
CA SER A 23 3.40 6.48 5.80
C SER A 23 2.58 5.97 4.61
N VAL A 24 1.48 5.28 4.91
CA VAL A 24 0.58 4.69 3.91
C VAL A 24 -0.53 5.67 3.51
N ASP A 25 -0.96 6.53 4.43
CA ASP A 25 -2.10 7.43 4.22
C ASP A 25 -1.75 8.63 3.33
N GLU A 26 -0.51 9.14 3.46
CA GLU A 26 -0.02 10.30 2.71
C GLU A 26 1.45 10.11 2.27
N PRO A 27 1.72 9.22 1.29
CA PRO A 27 3.07 9.04 0.78
C PRO A 27 3.50 10.29 -0.02
N SER A 28 4.69 10.82 0.30
CA SER A 28 5.27 11.95 -0.44
C SER A 28 5.70 11.54 -1.85
N SER A 29 5.81 12.49 -2.78
CA SER A 29 6.33 12.22 -4.14
C SER A 29 7.71 11.56 -4.11
N GLU A 30 8.59 11.99 -3.19
CA GLU A 30 9.92 11.39 -3.01
C GLU A 30 9.84 9.92 -2.56
N THR A 31 8.89 9.60 -1.69
CA THR A 31 8.62 8.24 -1.23
C THR A 31 8.12 7.37 -2.38
N ILE A 32 7.18 7.89 -3.18
CA ILE A 32 6.67 7.18 -4.35
C ILE A 32 7.80 6.89 -5.34
N GLU A 33 8.63 7.89 -5.67
CA GLU A 33 9.79 7.69 -6.54
C GLU A 33 10.80 6.68 -5.98
N TYR A 34 11.03 6.70 -4.68
CA TYR A 34 11.91 5.73 -4.01
C TYR A 34 11.37 4.30 -4.14
N LEU A 35 10.07 4.10 -3.92
CA LEU A 35 9.42 2.80 -4.07
C LEU A 35 9.36 2.34 -5.53
N GLN A 36 9.17 3.26 -6.49
CA GLN A 36 9.26 2.96 -7.92
C GLN A 36 10.68 2.53 -8.31
N LYS A 37 11.73 3.19 -7.80
CA LYS A 37 13.13 2.76 -8.00
C LYS A 37 13.38 1.38 -7.40
N PHE A 38 12.81 1.09 -6.24
CA PHE A 38 12.87 -0.25 -5.66
C PHE A 38 12.14 -1.29 -6.53
N ALA A 39 10.94 -0.97 -7.04
CA ALA A 39 10.22 -1.83 -7.97
C ALA A 39 11.03 -2.15 -9.24
N ILE A 40 11.74 -1.16 -9.81
CA ILE A 40 12.66 -1.37 -10.94
C ILE A 40 13.76 -2.36 -10.57
N SER A 41 14.33 -2.24 -9.36
CA SER A 41 15.38 -3.18 -8.88
C SER A 41 14.87 -4.61 -8.69
N LEU A 42 13.56 -4.82 -8.55
CA LEU A 42 12.92 -6.13 -8.54
C LEU A 42 12.67 -6.70 -9.95
N GLY A 43 12.95 -5.93 -11.01
CA GLY A 43 12.76 -6.32 -12.40
C GLY A 43 11.44 -5.86 -13.02
N ILE A 44 10.73 -4.91 -12.40
CA ILE A 44 9.52 -4.32 -12.97
C ILE A 44 9.90 -3.25 -14.02
N ASP A 45 9.28 -3.32 -15.20
CA ASP A 45 9.40 -2.27 -16.21
C ASP A 45 8.91 -0.92 -15.69
N ILE A 46 9.61 0.15 -16.06
CA ILE A 46 9.31 1.53 -15.64
C ILE A 46 7.84 1.91 -15.93
N SER A 47 7.26 1.40 -17.02
CA SER A 47 5.86 1.67 -17.37
C SER A 47 4.84 1.11 -16.38
N ASN A 48 5.24 0.15 -15.54
CA ASN A 48 4.35 -0.58 -14.63
C ASN A 48 4.65 -0.27 -13.16
N THR A 49 5.72 0.47 -12.84
CA THR A 49 6.15 0.70 -11.45
C THR A 49 5.11 1.48 -10.66
N ASP A 50 4.49 2.49 -11.28
CA ASP A 50 3.45 3.29 -10.64
C ASP A 50 2.26 2.44 -10.19
N GLU A 51 1.75 1.62 -11.11
CA GLU A 51 0.61 0.72 -10.85
C GLU A 51 0.93 -0.29 -9.73
N VAL A 52 2.11 -0.92 -9.78
CA VAL A 52 2.51 -1.92 -8.77
C VAL A 52 2.76 -1.28 -7.40
N VAL A 53 3.34 -0.08 -7.34
CA VAL A 53 3.53 0.65 -6.09
C VAL A 53 2.18 1.03 -5.47
N ASN A 54 1.25 1.54 -6.26
CA ASN A 54 -0.10 1.89 -5.80
C ASN A 54 -0.86 0.66 -5.27
N GLU A 55 -0.73 -0.47 -5.93
CA GLU A 55 -1.31 -1.73 -5.45
C GLU A 55 -0.68 -2.24 -4.15
N SER A 56 0.59 -1.95 -3.92
CA SER A 56 1.28 -2.31 -2.68
C SER A 56 0.73 -1.53 -1.48
N PHE A 57 0.35 -0.25 -1.68
CA PHE A 57 -0.37 0.53 -0.67
C PHE A 57 -1.78 -0.03 -0.45
N LEU A 58 -2.51 -0.32 -1.53
CA LEU A 58 -3.85 -0.92 -1.44
C LEU A 58 -3.84 -2.26 -0.71
N TYR A 59 -2.85 -3.12 -0.99
CA TYR A 59 -2.67 -4.40 -0.32
C TYR A 59 -2.50 -4.25 1.20
N ILE A 60 -1.71 -3.27 1.64
CA ILE A 60 -1.55 -2.95 3.06
C ILE A 60 -2.88 -2.49 3.64
N ALA A 61 -3.57 -1.55 2.98
CA ALA A 61 -4.87 -1.05 3.44
C ALA A 61 -5.90 -2.18 3.60
N MET A 62 -5.95 -3.12 2.64
CA MET A 62 -6.84 -4.28 2.70
C MET A 62 -6.47 -5.27 3.81
N LYS A 63 -5.18 -5.45 4.09
CA LYS A 63 -4.74 -6.26 5.24
C LYS A 63 -5.15 -5.62 6.55
N ASN A 64 -4.92 -4.32 6.71
CA ASN A 64 -5.27 -3.58 7.92
C ASN A 64 -6.79 -3.51 8.12
N ALA A 65 -7.57 -3.36 7.05
CA ALA A 65 -9.04 -3.33 7.12
C ALA A 65 -9.66 -4.64 7.61
N LYS A 66 -9.00 -5.78 7.38
CA LYS A 66 -9.44 -7.08 7.93
C LYS A 66 -9.22 -7.21 9.44
N ASP A 67 -8.30 -6.41 10.00
CA ASP A 67 -8.02 -6.37 11.44
C ASP A 67 -8.90 -5.35 12.20
N VAL A 68 -9.67 -4.52 11.50
CA VAL A 68 -10.63 -3.60 12.12
C VAL A 68 -11.95 -4.33 12.36
N ASP A 69 -12.20 -4.75 13.60
CA ASP A 69 -13.53 -5.23 14.01
C ASP A 69 -14.57 -4.12 13.75
N PRO A 70 -15.61 -4.37 12.93
CA PRO A 70 -16.67 -3.40 12.64
C PRO A 70 -17.38 -2.86 13.90
N LEU A 71 -17.34 -3.60 15.01
CA LEU A 71 -17.94 -3.20 16.28
C LEU A 71 -17.17 -2.08 16.99
N THR A 72 -15.89 -1.87 16.66
CA THR A 72 -15.05 -0.82 17.28
C THR A 72 -15.32 0.58 16.74
N LYS A 73 -15.92 0.71 15.55
CA LYS A 73 -16.28 2.00 14.93
C LYS A 73 -17.76 2.36 15.07
N GLY A 74 -18.47 1.73 16.02
CA GLY A 74 -19.90 1.98 16.26
C GLY A 74 -20.22 3.36 16.87
N ASP A 75 -19.24 4.09 17.41
CA ASP A 75 -19.48 5.33 18.16
C ASP A 75 -19.40 6.62 17.31
N GLU A 76 -18.82 6.60 16.11
CA GLU A 76 -18.62 7.83 15.32
C GLU A 76 -19.82 8.22 14.44
N PHE A 77 -20.86 7.37 14.35
CA PHE A 77 -22.03 7.65 13.51
C PHE A 77 -23.12 8.49 14.20
N GLY A 78 -22.92 8.92 15.46
CA GLY A 78 -24.01 9.45 16.32
C GLY A 78 -23.87 10.89 16.84
N ALA A 79 -22.77 11.62 16.61
CA ALA A 79 -22.49 12.87 17.34
C ALA A 79 -22.43 14.15 16.47
N GLY A 80 -23.14 14.19 15.33
CA GLY A 80 -22.97 15.26 14.33
C GLY A 80 -24.20 16.01 13.84
N PHE A 81 -25.40 15.76 14.38
CA PHE A 81 -26.58 16.57 14.06
C PHE A 81 -27.01 17.36 15.30
N SER A 82 -26.58 18.62 15.40
CA SER A 82 -27.20 19.64 16.25
C SER A 82 -27.23 20.99 15.55
#